data_AF-A0A368C066-F1
#
_entry.id   AF-A0A368C066-F1
#
_cell.length_a   1.000
_cell.length_b   1.000
_cell.length_c   1.000
_cell.angle_alpha   90.00
_cell.angle_beta   90.00
_cell.angle_gamma   90.00
#
_symmetry.space_group_name_H-M   'P 1'
#
loop_
_entity.id
_entity.type
_entity.pdbx_description
1 polymer ?
#
loop_
_entity_poly.entity_id
_entity_poly.type
_entity_poly.pdbx_seq_one_letter_code
_entity_poly.pdbx_strand_id
1 'polypeptide(L)' 'MQEKYEIKKNNKIKQLKTKANYDKKVVHAILDAGLVAHIAFNQDQGPIVVPMLYGREKDTIFLHGA' A
#
# COMPACT_ATOMS: atom_id res chain seq x y z
N MET A 1 -3.14 -4.94 -21.75
CA MET A 1 -3.67 -3.63 -21.33
C MET A 1 -3.23 -3.42 -19.89
N GLN A 2 -2.49 -2.36 -19.55
CA GLN A 2 -2.07 -2.11 -18.16
C GLN A 2 -3.28 -1.67 -17.34
N GLU A 3 -3.69 -2.52 -16.41
CA GLU A 3 -4.74 -2.18 -15.45
C GLU A 3 -4.17 -1.19 -14.43
N LYS A 4 -4.79 -0.02 -14.28
CA LYS A 4 -4.33 1.05 -13.38
C LYS A 4 -5.32 1.21 -12.23
N TYR A 5 -4.80 1.57 -11.06
CA TYR A 5 -5.64 2.02 -9.96
C TYR A 5 -6.28 3.37 -10.29
N GLU A 6 -7.55 3.52 -9.92
CA GLU A 6 -8.28 4.78 -10.03
C GLU A 6 -7.61 5.86 -9.14
N ILE A 7 -7.39 7.05 -9.71
CA ILE A 7 -6.80 8.18 -8.99
C ILE A 7 -7.92 9.00 -8.36
N LYS A 8 -7.92 9.04 -7.03
CA LYS A 8 -8.84 9.77 -6.16
C LYS A 8 -8.11 10.91 -5.45
N LYS A 9 -8.86 11.76 -4.74
CA LYS A 9 -8.30 12.89 -3.98
C LYS A 9 -7.28 12.44 -2.91
N ASN A 10 -7.47 11.26 -2.32
CA ASN A 10 -6.68 10.73 -1.20
C ASN A 10 -5.43 9.92 -1.61
N ASN A 11 -5.31 9.47 -2.86
CA ASN A 11 -4.11 8.75 -3.35
C ASN A 11 -3.32 9.54 -4.42
N LYS A 12 -3.84 10.68 -4.91
CA LYS A 12 -3.16 11.50 -5.92
C LYS A 12 -1.91 12.17 -5.34
N ILE A 13 -0.75 11.73 -5.81
CA ILE A 13 0.54 12.34 -5.51
C ILE A 13 0.59 13.79 -6.02
N LYS A 14 0.89 14.73 -5.11
CA LYS A 14 0.93 16.17 -5.39
C LYS A 14 2.35 16.69 -5.65
N GLN A 15 3.34 16.19 -4.91
CA GLN A 15 4.76 16.55 -5.02
C GLN A 15 5.51 15.51 -5.85
N LEU A 16 6.50 15.91 -6.65
CA LEU A 16 7.28 15.01 -7.52
C LEU A 16 6.41 14.12 -8.42
N LYS A 17 5.38 14.71 -9.06
CA LYS A 17 4.37 14.00 -9.88
C LYS A 17 4.95 13.07 -10.94
N THR A 18 6.12 13.41 -11.49
CA THR A 18 6.84 12.59 -12.48
C THR A 18 7.28 11.24 -11.95
N LYS A 19 7.37 11.06 -10.62
CA LYS A 19 7.70 9.79 -9.97
C LYS A 19 6.47 8.92 -9.65
N ALA A 20 5.26 9.41 -9.85
CA ALA A 20 4.06 8.67 -9.49
C ALA A 20 3.77 7.54 -10.49
N ASN A 21 3.50 6.33 -9.99
CA ASN A 21 3.07 5.20 -10.81
C ASN A 21 1.81 4.57 -10.19
N TYR A 22 0.78 4.35 -11.03
CA TYR A 22 -0.51 3.79 -10.64
C TYR A 22 -0.84 2.51 -11.42
N ASP A 23 0.09 1.98 -12.21
CA ASP A 23 -0.04 0.67 -12.86
C ASP A 23 -0.05 -0.44 -11.80
N LYS A 24 -1.12 -1.24 -11.79
CA LYS A 24 -1.26 -2.37 -10.86
C LYS A 24 -0.05 -3.29 -10.93
N LYS A 25 0.51 -3.53 -12.13
CA LYS A 25 1.69 -4.39 -12.30
C LYS A 25 2.90 -3.86 -11.52
N VAL A 26 3.13 -2.55 -11.57
CA VAL A 26 4.26 -1.93 -10.86
C VAL A 26 4.03 -1.93 -9.36
N VAL A 27 2.80 -1.60 -8.92
CA VAL A 27 2.43 -1.62 -7.49
C VAL A 27 2.56 -3.04 -6.92
N HIS A 28 2.02 -4.04 -7.61
CA HIS A 28 2.08 -5.45 -7.20
C HIS A 28 3.53 -5.95 -7.16
N ALA A 29 4.36 -5.59 -8.14
CA ALA A 29 5.78 -5.97 -8.13
C ALA A 29 6.56 -5.38 -6.94
N ILE A 30 6.24 -4.15 -6.51
CA ILE A 30 6.84 -3.56 -5.31
C ILE A 30 6.38 -4.32 -4.06
N LEU A 31 5.09 -4.64 -3.98
CA LEU A 31 4.53 -5.39 -2.86
C LEU A 31 5.08 -6.82 -2.79
N ASP A 32 5.34 -7.46 -3.93
CA ASP A 32 5.89 -8.82 -3.96
C ASP A 32 7.40 -8.86 -3.63
N ALA A 33 8.11 -7.76 -3.87
CA ALA A 33 9.51 -7.60 -3.48
C ALA A 33 9.67 -7.28 -1.98
N GLY A 34 8.63 -6.73 -1.33
CA GLY A 34 8.63 -6.37 0.08
C GLY A 34 8.11 -7.49 0.99
N LEU A 35 8.75 -7.68 2.15
CA LEU A 35 8.30 -8.62 3.18
C LEU A 35 7.61 -7.92 4.36
N VAL A 36 7.90 -6.64 4.59
CA VAL A 36 7.45 -5.87 5.76
C VAL A 36 6.67 -4.64 5.30
N ALA A 37 5.56 -4.36 5.98
CA ALA A 37 4.78 -3.13 5.83
C ALA A 37 4.68 -2.39 7.17
N HIS A 38 4.43 -1.09 7.08
CA HIS A 38 4.09 -0.24 8.22
C HIS A 38 2.58 -0.01 8.21
N ILE A 39 1.86 -0.60 9.17
CA ILE A 39 0.40 -0.55 9.22
C ILE A 39 -0.01 0.52 10.22
N ALA A 40 -0.65 1.58 9.72
CA ALA A 40 -1.15 2.68 10.54
C ALA A 40 -2.65 2.50 10.81
N PHE A 41 -3.06 2.61 12.07
CA PHE A 41 -4.47 2.56 12.47
C PHE A 41 -4.70 3.35 13.76
N ASN A 42 -5.96 3.72 14.01
CA ASN A 42 -6.34 4.49 15.20
C ASN A 42 -6.63 3.56 16.38
N GLN A 43 -6.16 3.93 17.56
CA GLN A 43 -6.56 3.40 18.86
C GLN A 43 -7.09 4.51 19.76
N ASP A 44 -7.57 4.17 20.96
CA ASP A 44 -8.13 5.09 21.94
C ASP A 44 -7.16 6.23 22.32
N GLN A 45 -5.85 5.94 22.35
CA GLN A 45 -4.82 6.91 22.68
C GLN A 45 -4.29 7.69 21.45
N GLY A 46 -4.82 7.40 20.26
CA GLY A 46 -4.43 8.04 19.00
C GLY A 46 -3.91 7.07 17.94
N PRO A 47 -3.37 7.60 16.82
CA PRO A 47 -2.84 6.78 15.74
C PRO A 47 -1.55 6.08 16.14
N ILE A 48 -1.47 4.79 15.85
CA ILE A 48 -0.26 3.99 16.02
C ILE A 48 0.19 3.41 14.67
N VAL A 49 1.48 3.09 14.57
CA VAL A 49 2.07 2.44 13.39
C VAL A 49 2.82 1.20 13.84
N VAL A 50 2.42 0.05 13.31
CA VAL A 50 3.03 -1.25 13.63
C VAL A 50 3.78 -1.78 12.41
N PRO A 51 5.10 -2.04 12.52
CA PRO A 51 5.82 -2.78 11.49
C PRO A 51 5.50 -4.28 11.59
N MET A 52 5.03 -4.89 10.50
CA MET A 52 4.68 -6.32 10.49
C MET A 52 4.86 -6.96 9.12
N LEU A 53 4.98 -8.29 9.10
CA LEU A 53 4.94 -9.07 7.87
C LEU A 53 3.55 -9.00 7.22
N TYR A 54 3.52 -9.06 5.90
CA TYR A 54 2.28 -9.21 5.13
C TYR A 54 2.43 -10.25 4.03
N GLY A 55 1.32 -10.83 3.61
CA GLY A 55 1.20 -11.58 2.36
C GLY A 55 0.30 -10.85 1.37
N ARG A 56 0.52 -11.03 0.07
CA ARG A 56 -0.40 -10.53 -0.96
C ARG A 56 -0.95 -11.69 -1.77
N GLU A 57 -2.25 -11.67 -2.03
CA GLU A 57 -2.89 -12.51 -3.04
C GLU A 57 -3.78 -11.64 -3.92
N LYS A 58 -3.48 -11.57 -5.22
CA LYS A 58 -4.20 -10.71 -6.17
C LYS A 58 -4.32 -9.27 -5.64
N ASP A 59 -5.52 -8.77 -5.40
CA ASP A 59 -5.76 -7.42 -4.91
C ASP A 59 -5.96 -7.34 -3.37
N THR A 60 -5.63 -8.42 -2.65
CA THR A 60 -5.78 -8.53 -1.20
C THR A 60 -4.43 -8.60 -0.49
N ILE A 61 -4.28 -7.82 0.57
CA ILE A 61 -3.15 -7.91 1.51
C ILE A 61 -3.65 -8.59 2.78
N PHE A 62 -2.96 -9.65 3.18
CA PHE A 62 -3.18 -10.37 4.42
C PHE A 62 -2.19 -9.91 5.47
N LEU A 63 -2.71 -9.61 6.65
CA LEU A 63 -1.96 -9.27 7.84
C LEU A 63 -2.24 -10.33 8.90
N HIS A 64 -1.26 -10.63 9.74
CA HIS A 64 -1.45 -11.52 10.88
C HIS A 64 -0.96 -10.83 12.16
N GLY A 65 -1.82 -10.82 13.18
CA GLY A 65 -1.53 -10.36 14.52
C GLY A 65 -2.19 -11.27 15.55
N ALA A 66 -1.88 -11.04 16.82
CA ALA A 66 -2.49 -11.72 17.95
C ALA A 66 -3.99 -11.39 18.09
#